data_AF-A0A1F4Z4F0-F1
#
_entry.id   AF-A0A1F4Z4F0-F1
#
_cell.length_a   1.000
_cell.length_b   1.000
_cell.length_c   1.000
_cell.angle_alpha   90.00
_cell.angle_beta   90.00
_cell.angle_gamma   90.00
#
_symmetry.space_group_name_H-M   'P 1'
#
loop_
_entity.id
_entity.type
_entity.pdbx_description
1 polymer ?
#
loop_
_entity_poly.entity_id
_entity_poly.type
_entity_poly.pdbx_seq_one_letter_code
_entity_poly.pdbx_strand_id
1 'polypeptide(L)'
;MNKKIILVSLAVLLAGSVYAFAGTVKAEDAAGTFPPLIQKLVDKFNLDTAQVQVVLDEFRGERQKDFQARLEERLNDQVESGDLTEPQKKLILEKHQQLQQSGEHSREEMQTWAEENGIDLKYLGGGRMGGMHGGMGMGPGGW
;
A
#
# COMPACT_ATOMS: atom_id res chain seq x y z
N MET A 1 -29.34 -25.49 20.48
CA MET A 1 -29.14 -26.18 19.18
C MET A 1 -28.51 -25.18 18.23
N ASN A 2 -27.21 -24.88 18.36
CA ASN A 2 -26.05 -25.58 17.76
C ASN A 2 -26.07 -25.35 16.24
N LYS A 3 -25.12 -24.63 15.61
CA LYS A 3 -23.67 -24.91 15.61
C LYS A 3 -22.85 -23.70 15.08
N LYS A 4 -21.68 -23.49 15.72
CA LYS A 4 -20.43 -22.86 15.21
C LYS A 4 -20.37 -21.33 15.10
N ILE A 5 -20.30 -20.68 16.26
CA ILE A 5 -19.47 -19.49 16.43
C ILE A 5 -18.03 -20.00 16.44
N ILE A 6 -17.31 -19.86 15.33
CA ILE A 6 -15.87 -20.12 15.31
C ILE A 6 -15.20 -18.90 15.93
N LEU A 7 -14.93 -19.03 17.23
CA LEU A 7 -13.82 -18.36 17.89
C LEU A 7 -12.55 -18.68 17.11
N VAL A 8 -12.12 -17.80 16.21
CA VAL A 8 -10.71 -17.75 15.81
C VAL A 8 -9.98 -16.98 16.90
N SER A 9 -9.69 -17.71 17.97
CA SER A 9 -8.61 -17.40 18.88
C SER A 9 -7.29 -17.46 18.10
N LEU A 10 -6.84 -16.33 17.57
CA LEU A 10 -5.42 -16.16 17.24
C LEU A 10 -4.79 -15.26 18.31
N ALA A 11 -4.35 -15.92 19.38
CA ALA A 11 -3.37 -15.34 20.27
C ALA A 11 -2.08 -15.08 19.45
N VAL A 12 -1.87 -13.84 19.02
CA VAL A 12 -0.53 -13.29 18.77
C VAL A 12 -0.27 -12.26 19.86
N LEU A 13 -0.11 -12.78 21.07
CA LEU A 13 0.66 -12.12 22.14
C LEU A 13 2.14 -12.30 21.82
N LEU A 14 2.66 -11.63 20.79
CA LEU A 14 4.10 -11.33 20.62
C LEU A 14 4.26 -10.18 19.61
N ALA A 15 3.99 -8.96 20.06
CA ALA A 15 4.70 -7.77 19.61
C ALA A 15 4.62 -6.73 20.74
N GLY A 16 5.09 -7.15 21.91
CA GLY A 16 5.53 -6.19 22.91
C GLY A 16 6.59 -5.28 22.27
N SER A 17 6.36 -3.98 22.37
CA SER A 17 7.40 -2.94 22.44
C SER A 17 8.74 -3.28 21.78
N VAL A 18 8.89 -2.94 20.50
CA VAL A 18 10.18 -2.44 20.00
C VAL A 18 9.97 -0.99 19.55
N TYR A 19 9.64 -0.14 20.51
CA TYR A 19 10.23 1.20 20.48
C TYR A 19 11.71 1.00 20.80
N ALA A 20 12.59 1.55 19.97
CA ALA A 20 14.05 1.45 20.02
C ALA A 20 14.69 0.29 19.25
N PHE A 21 14.70 0.41 17.92
CA PHE A 21 15.97 0.52 17.21
C PHE A 21 15.73 1.23 15.89
N ALA A 22 15.90 2.57 15.86
CA ALA A 22 16.14 3.29 14.61
C ALA A 22 17.59 3.01 14.14
N GLY A 23 17.94 1.73 14.03
CA GLY A 23 19.09 1.32 13.26
C GLY A 23 18.65 1.42 11.81
N THR A 24 19.32 2.26 11.05
CA THR A 24 19.23 2.24 9.60
C THR A 24 19.49 0.81 9.16
N VAL A 25 18.45 0.05 8.82
CA VAL A 25 18.58 -1.14 7.98
C VAL A 25 19.02 -0.61 6.62
N LYS A 26 20.31 -0.32 6.50
CA LYS A 26 20.94 -0.22 5.19
C LYS A 26 20.89 -1.64 4.67
N ALA A 27 20.06 -1.87 3.66
CA ALA A 27 20.22 -3.02 2.80
C ALA A 27 21.62 -2.88 2.18
N GLU A 28 22.63 -3.47 2.83
CA GLU A 28 23.95 -3.65 2.24
C GLU A 28 23.76 -4.50 0.97
N ASP A 29 24.31 -3.99 -0.13
CA ASP A 29 24.36 -4.62 -1.46
C ASP A 29 23.06 -4.72 -2.27
N ALA A 30 22.24 -3.67 -2.25
CA ALA A 30 21.49 -3.30 -3.45
C ALA A 30 22.22 -2.12 -4.11
N ALA A 31 23.18 -2.39 -5.00
CA ALA A 31 23.59 -1.40 -5.99
C ALA A 31 22.31 -0.96 -6.73
N GLY A 32 21.79 0.19 -6.32
CA GLY A 32 20.48 0.69 -6.68
C GLY A 32 20.37 0.78 -8.19
N THR A 33 19.63 -0.14 -8.79
CA THR A 33 19.22 0.04 -10.17
C THR A 33 18.20 1.16 -10.16
N PHE A 34 18.67 2.37 -10.41
CA PHE A 34 17.78 3.50 -10.61
C PHE A 34 16.89 3.25 -11.83
N PRO A 35 15.65 3.76 -11.82
CA PRO A 35 14.84 3.81 -13.03
C PRO A 35 15.63 4.45 -14.19
N PRO A 36 15.39 4.03 -15.45
CA PRO A 36 16.15 4.52 -16.61
C PRO A 36 16.18 6.05 -16.75
N LEU A 37 15.15 6.74 -16.26
CA LEU A 37 15.10 8.20 -16.25
C LEU A 37 16.11 8.81 -15.27
N ILE A 38 16.21 8.26 -14.06
CA ILE A 38 17.09 8.78 -13.00
C ILE A 38 18.54 8.50 -13.36
N GLN A 39 18.85 7.33 -13.93
CA GLN A 39 20.20 7.03 -14.42
C GLN A 39 20.68 8.07 -15.45
N LYS A 40 19.83 8.43 -16.43
CA LYS A 40 20.16 9.49 -17.41
C LYS A 40 20.39 10.85 -16.77
N LEU A 41 19.71 11.17 -15.66
CA LEU A 41 19.92 12.43 -14.93
C LEU A 41 21.26 12.41 -14.19
N VAL A 42 21.59 11.30 -13.52
CA VAL A 42 22.88 11.11 -12.85
C VAL A 42 24.02 11.29 -13.86
N ASP A 43 23.93 10.62 -15.01
CA ASP A 43 24.98 10.66 -16.04
C ASP A 43 25.09 12.04 -16.71
N LYS A 44 23.95 12.66 -17.06
CA LYS A 44 23.93 13.95 -17.79
C LYS A 44 24.42 15.12 -16.94
N PHE A 45 24.13 15.10 -15.64
CA PHE A 45 24.49 16.17 -14.72
C PHE A 45 25.67 15.81 -13.81
N ASN A 46 26.27 14.63 -14.02
CA ASN A 46 27.39 14.11 -13.24
C ASN A 46 27.12 14.17 -11.72
N LEU A 47 25.95 13.69 -11.31
CA LEU A 47 25.52 13.70 -9.92
C LEU A 47 26.16 12.56 -9.13
N ASP A 48 26.35 12.77 -7.83
CA ASP A 48 26.76 11.70 -6.93
C ASP A 48 25.59 10.74 -6.67
N THR A 49 25.74 9.51 -7.14
CA THR A 49 24.75 8.43 -7.01
C THR A 49 24.31 8.18 -5.57
N ALA A 50 25.23 8.25 -4.60
CA ALA A 50 24.93 8.02 -3.19
C ALA A 50 24.09 9.18 -2.63
N GLN A 51 24.40 10.42 -3.01
CA GLN A 51 23.60 11.59 -2.60
C GLN A 51 22.20 11.55 -3.23
N VAL A 52 22.10 11.16 -4.51
CA VAL A 52 20.80 11.00 -5.18
C VAL A 52 19.96 9.93 -4.50
N GLN A 53 20.56 8.81 -4.09
CA GLN A 53 19.85 7.77 -3.33
C GLN A 53 19.27 8.32 -2.02
N VAL A 54 20.06 9.07 -1.24
CA VAL A 54 19.61 9.68 0.02
C VAL A 54 18.41 10.62 -0.21
N VAL A 55 18.51 11.53 -1.19
CA VAL A 55 17.42 12.47 -1.51
C VAL A 55 16.15 11.73 -1.94
N LEU A 56 16.29 10.67 -2.73
CA LEU A 56 15.15 9.87 -3.17
C LEU A 56 14.50 9.11 -2.02
N ASP A 57 15.28 8.58 -1.08
CA ASP A 57 14.77 7.88 0.08
C ASP A 57 14.06 8.82 1.04
N GLU A 58 14.61 10.02 1.27
CA GLU A 58 13.94 11.10 2.01
C GLU A 58 12.61 11.48 1.34
N PHE A 59 12.63 11.77 0.04
CA PHE A 59 11.44 12.13 -0.72
C PHE A 59 10.38 11.02 -0.69
N ARG A 60 10.78 9.74 -0.85
CA ARG A 60 9.88 8.60 -0.75
C ARG A 60 9.24 8.52 0.64
N GLY A 61 10.02 8.72 1.70
CA GLY A 61 9.54 8.73 3.07
C GLY A 61 8.52 9.83 3.34
N GLU A 62 8.77 11.05 2.86
CA GLU A 62 7.81 12.16 2.94
C GLU A 62 6.51 11.84 2.18
N ARG A 63 6.63 11.35 0.95
CA ARG A 63 5.46 10.98 0.13
C ARG A 63 4.64 9.85 0.76
N GLN A 64 5.27 8.92 1.46
CA GLN A 64 4.56 7.86 2.17
C GLN A 64 3.74 8.42 3.34
N LYS A 65 4.30 9.37 4.11
CA LYS A 65 3.57 10.07 5.18
C LYS A 65 2.40 10.88 4.63
N ASP A 66 2.63 11.65 3.58
CA ASP A 66 1.58 12.42 2.91
C ASP A 66 0.44 11.53 2.41
N PHE A 67 0.79 10.36 1.85
CA PHE A 67 -0.19 9.41 1.36
C PHE A 67 -1.00 8.79 2.51
N GLN A 68 -0.36 8.43 3.62
CA GLN A 68 -1.03 7.92 4.82
C GLN A 68 -1.98 8.97 5.41
N ALA A 69 -1.54 10.22 5.55
CA ALA A 69 -2.36 11.30 6.06
C ALA A 69 -3.62 11.54 5.20
N ARG A 70 -3.48 11.55 3.86
CA ARG A 70 -4.62 11.69 2.94
C ARG A 70 -5.55 10.49 2.98
N LEU A 71 -5.03 9.28 3.19
CA LEU A 71 -5.86 8.10 3.35
C LEU A 71 -6.69 8.20 4.63
N GLU A 72 -6.06 8.54 5.75
CA GLU A 72 -6.72 8.73 7.03
C GLU A 72 -7.80 9.81 6.97
N GLU A 73 -7.49 10.97 6.38
CA GLU A 73 -8.45 12.06 6.17
C GLU A 73 -9.67 11.58 5.37
N ARG A 74 -9.46 10.90 4.24
CA ARG A 74 -10.57 10.37 3.45
C ARG A 74 -11.39 9.34 4.22
N LEU A 75 -10.77 8.47 5.01
CA LEU A 75 -11.51 7.50 5.81
C LEU A 75 -12.30 8.18 6.93
N ASN A 76 -11.80 9.26 7.52
CA ASN A 76 -12.56 10.07 8.47
C ASN A 76 -13.81 10.65 7.83
N ASP A 77 -13.68 11.28 6.65
CA ASP A 77 -14.83 11.84 5.92
C ASP A 77 -15.90 10.78 5.63
N GLN A 78 -15.48 9.54 5.34
CA GLN A 78 -16.40 8.42 5.10
C GLN A 78 -17.04 7.87 6.38
N VAL A 79 -16.38 7.99 7.53
CA VAL A 79 -16.99 7.69 8.83
C VAL A 79 -18.02 8.76 9.19
N GLU A 80 -17.69 10.03 8.93
CA GLU A 80 -18.61 11.16 9.14
C GLU A 80 -19.84 11.10 8.22
N SER A 81 -19.68 10.67 6.96
CA SER A 81 -20.80 10.43 6.04
C SER A 81 -21.63 9.20 6.40
N GLY A 82 -21.13 8.33 7.29
CA GLY A 82 -21.76 7.07 7.67
C GLY A 82 -21.56 5.93 6.67
N ASP A 83 -20.76 6.13 5.63
CA ASP A 83 -20.40 5.09 4.66
C ASP A 83 -19.43 4.05 5.24
N LEU A 84 -18.72 4.41 6.31
CA LEU A 84 -17.84 3.55 7.10
C LEU A 84 -18.14 3.69 8.59
N THR A 85 -17.74 2.68 9.35
CA THR A 85 -17.72 2.71 10.81
C THR A 85 -16.28 2.88 11.34
N GLU A 86 -16.09 3.40 12.56
CA GLU A 86 -14.76 3.52 13.18
C GLU A 86 -13.98 2.18 13.23
N PRO A 87 -14.60 1.02 13.52
CA PRO A 87 -13.91 -0.27 13.44
C PRO A 87 -13.44 -0.60 12.01
N GLN A 88 -14.24 -0.31 10.99
CA GLN A 88 -13.87 -0.56 9.59
C GLN A 88 -12.71 0.33 9.13
N LYS A 89 -12.71 1.61 9.51
CA LYS A 89 -11.58 2.51 9.29
C LYS A 89 -10.29 1.95 9.87
N LYS A 90 -10.33 1.44 11.11
CA LYS A 90 -9.15 0.82 11.74
C LYS A 90 -8.65 -0.40 10.96
N LEU A 91 -9.56 -1.27 10.53
CA LEU A 91 -9.22 -2.45 9.71
C LEU A 91 -8.56 -2.06 8.38
N ILE A 92 -9.06 -1.01 7.72
CA ILE A 92 -8.49 -0.51 6.46
C ILE A 92 -7.07 0.01 6.68
N LEU A 93 -6.83 0.77 7.75
CA LEU A 93 -5.50 1.30 8.07
C LEU A 93 -4.49 0.19 8.35
N GLU A 94 -4.88 -0.81 9.14
CA GLU A 94 -4.05 -1.98 9.42
C GLU A 94 -3.74 -2.79 8.15
N LYS A 95 -4.76 -3.05 7.32
CA LYS A 95 -4.57 -3.78 6.05
C LYS A 95 -3.68 -2.99 5.10
N HIS A 96 -3.85 -1.68 5.00
CA HIS A 96 -3.02 -0.83 4.16
C HIS A 96 -1.55 -0.84 4.61
N GLN A 97 -1.28 -0.79 5.91
CA GLN A 97 0.07 -0.92 6.44
C GLN A 97 0.68 -2.29 6.14
N GLN A 98 -0.10 -3.37 6.25
CA GLN A 98 0.32 -4.72 5.88
C GLN A 98 0.68 -4.79 4.38
N LEU A 99 -0.17 -4.23 3.51
CA LEU A 99 0.04 -4.22 2.05
C LEU A 99 1.30 -3.43 1.66
N GLN A 100 1.58 -2.31 2.34
CA GLN A 100 2.80 -1.53 2.13
C GLN A 100 4.07 -2.32 2.46
N GLN A 101 4.01 -3.19 3.48
CA GLN A 101 5.16 -4.00 3.90
C GLN A 101 5.35 -5.27 3.04
N SER A 102 4.24 -5.92 2.67
CA SER A 102 4.25 -7.18 1.93
C SER A 102 4.62 -6.99 0.45
N GLY A 103 4.28 -5.83 -0.14
CA GLY A 103 4.54 -5.52 -1.56
C GLY A 103 3.71 -6.34 -2.56
N GLU A 104 3.20 -7.50 -2.14
CA GLU A 104 2.38 -8.41 -2.94
C GLU A 104 0.99 -8.58 -2.31
N HIS A 105 -0.03 -8.56 -3.16
CA HIS A 105 -1.39 -8.91 -2.80
C HIS A 105 -2.16 -9.39 -4.02
N SER A 106 -2.96 -10.44 -3.85
CA SER A 106 -3.89 -10.87 -4.89
C SER A 106 -5.18 -10.05 -4.82
N ARG A 107 -5.77 -9.76 -5.98
CA ARG A 107 -7.10 -9.15 -6.07
C ARG A 107 -8.15 -10.02 -5.36
N GLU A 108 -8.03 -11.33 -5.46
CA GLU A 108 -8.96 -12.29 -4.81
C GLU A 108 -8.84 -12.24 -3.28
N GLU A 109 -7.61 -12.11 -2.77
CA GLU A 109 -7.38 -11.97 -1.32
C GLU A 109 -8.01 -10.68 -0.79
N MET A 110 -7.83 -9.58 -1.52
CA MET A 110 -8.43 -8.30 -1.14
C MET A 110 -9.96 -8.32 -1.23
N GLN A 111 -10.51 -8.95 -2.27
CA GLN A 111 -11.95 -9.15 -2.42
C GLN A 111 -12.54 -9.92 -1.25
N THR A 112 -11.94 -11.07 -0.94
CA THR A 112 -12.39 -11.92 0.17
C THR A 112 -12.32 -11.16 1.50
N TRP A 113 -11.19 -10.51 1.78
CA TRP A 113 -11.03 -9.71 2.99
C TRP A 113 -12.06 -8.58 3.08
N ALA A 114 -12.34 -7.89 1.97
CA ALA A 114 -13.28 -6.78 1.95
C ALA A 114 -14.73 -7.26 2.19
N GLU A 115 -15.13 -8.36 1.54
CA GLU A 115 -16.44 -8.99 1.72
C GLU A 115 -16.65 -9.48 3.16
N GLU A 116 -15.67 -10.16 3.74
CA GLU A 116 -15.73 -10.67 5.11
C GLU A 116 -15.91 -9.56 6.16
N ASN A 117 -15.39 -8.36 5.87
CA ASN A 117 -15.44 -7.21 6.78
C ASN A 117 -16.52 -6.19 6.40
N GLY A 118 -17.31 -6.45 5.35
CA GLY A 118 -18.35 -5.54 4.86
C GLY A 118 -17.79 -4.19 4.38
N ILE A 119 -16.58 -4.19 3.82
CA ILE A 119 -15.88 -3.00 3.35
C ILE A 119 -15.89 -2.99 1.83
N ASP A 120 -16.15 -1.83 1.23
CA ASP A 120 -16.02 -1.66 -0.22
C ASP A 120 -14.55 -1.53 -0.62
N LEU A 121 -14.13 -2.30 -1.64
CA LEU A 121 -12.76 -2.28 -2.19
C LEU A 121 -12.27 -0.89 -2.60
N LYS A 122 -13.19 0.04 -2.90
CA LYS A 122 -12.82 1.43 -3.22
C LYS A 122 -12.02 2.11 -2.10
N TYR A 123 -12.13 1.64 -0.85
CA TYR A 123 -11.44 2.21 0.31
C TYR A 123 -10.02 1.67 0.53
N LEU A 124 -9.62 0.56 -0.11
CA LEU A 124 -8.28 -0.04 0.04
C LEU A 124 -7.21 0.57 -0.90
N GLY A 125 -7.38 1.82 -1.32
CA GLY A 125 -6.45 2.48 -2.26
C GLY A 125 -6.67 2.11 -3.73
N GLY A 126 -7.84 1.53 -4.04
CA GLY A 126 -8.24 1.07 -5.37
C GLY A 126 -9.00 2.09 -6.22
N GLY A 127 -8.90 3.40 -5.93
CA GLY A 127 -9.50 4.44 -6.77
C GLY A 127 -8.84 4.47 -8.16
N ARG A 128 -9.32 3.60 -9.07
CA ARG A 128 -8.75 3.20 -10.37
C ARG A 128 -7.79 2.00 -10.38
N MET A 129 -7.85 1.07 -9.42
CA MET A 129 -7.22 -0.25 -9.59
C MET A 129 -8.13 -1.19 -10.38
N GLY A 130 -8.35 -0.87 -11.67
CA GLY A 130 -9.15 -1.72 -12.57
C GLY A 130 -9.94 -1.02 -13.67
N GLY A 131 -9.40 0.00 -14.33
CA GLY A 131 -9.83 0.31 -15.70
C GLY A 131 -8.74 -0.13 -16.67
N MET A 132 -8.77 -1.18 -17.49
CA MET A 132 -9.82 -2.12 -17.90
C MET A 132 -11.24 -1.52 -17.86
N HIS A 133 -11.57 -0.50 -18.65
CA HIS A 133 -11.83 -0.72 -20.08
C HIS A 133 -11.52 -2.14 -20.57
N GLY A 134 -12.25 -3.11 -20.02
CA GLY A 134 -12.40 -4.40 -20.65
C GLY A 134 -13.26 -4.25 -21.90
N GLY A 135 -12.80 -4.86 -22.99
CA GLY A 135 -13.70 -5.37 -24.04
C GLY A 135 -13.59 -4.71 -25.41
N MET A 136 -13.10 -5.50 -26.37
CA MET A 136 -13.36 -5.43 -27.83
C MET A 136 -12.82 -4.23 -28.61
N GLY A 137 -11.64 -4.41 -29.20
CA GLY A 137 -11.10 -3.56 -30.26
C GLY A 137 -10.01 -4.21 -31.13
N MET A 138 -10.01 -5.54 -31.26
CA MET A 138 -9.34 -6.20 -32.40
C MET A 138 -10.21 -5.95 -33.63
N GLY A 139 -9.99 -4.82 -34.30
CA GLY A 139 -10.45 -4.59 -35.67
C GLY A 139 -9.27 -4.82 -36.63
N PRO A 140 -9.39 -5.65 -37.67
CA PRO A 140 -8.30 -5.86 -38.61
C PRO A 140 -8.25 -4.69 -39.62
N GLY A 141 -7.07 -4.09 -39.76
CA GLY A 141 -6.76 -3.09 -40.79
C GLY A 141 -5.48 -2.37 -40.38
N GLY A 142 -4.31 -2.64 -40.96
CA GLY A 142 -4.03 -2.84 -42.38
C GLY A 142 -3.88 -1.47 -43.02
N TRP A 143 -2.70 -0.85 -42.85
CA TRP A 143 -1.91 0.02 -43.74
C TRP A 143 -0.52 0.19 -43.11
#